data_AF-A0A2H0U4D5-F1
#
_entry.id   AF-A0A2H0U4D5-F1
#
_cell.length_a   1.000
_cell.length_b   1.000
_cell.length_c   1.000
_cell.angle_alpha   90.00
_cell.angle_beta   90.00
_cell.angle_gamma   90.00
#
_symmetry.space_group_name_H-M   'P 1'
#
loop_
_entity.id
_entity.type
_entity.pdbx_description
1 polymer ?
#
loop_
_entity_poly.entity_id
_entity_poly.type
_entity_poly.pdbx_seq_one_letter_code
_entity_poly.pdbx_strand_id
1 'polypeptide(L)'
;MRRRSRLSRQRDKSNKKTIILSIIGIIFVLFILFKFGLESLINFSLFLSGNNSTENSSLKNKTGYVSPPVLDPLPVATNSARIVISGIAKKDKTIILYINKLRRDNTTSDSDGKFTFEENLSKGENLIQATVKKDDNESDYSNFYTVLYQNSPPKLEILSPSEGASYKKEDKSAQINGQTDAGVTITINGFFAVIDDENNFSYILPLHDGDNEIKIKAVDQAGNTTEKTIKVNYSP
;
A
#
# COMPACT_ATOMS: atom_id res chain seq x y z
N MET A 1 -34.01 95.32 -37.87
CA MET A 1 -34.77 94.09 -38.25
C MET A 1 -33.91 93.24 -39.21
N ARG A 2 -33.03 92.36 -38.69
CA ARG A 2 -32.09 91.60 -39.53
C ARG A 2 -32.81 90.44 -40.23
N ARG A 3 -33.14 90.61 -41.51
CA ARG A 3 -33.68 89.56 -42.39
C ARG A 3 -32.63 88.46 -42.52
N ARG A 4 -32.87 87.31 -41.86
CA ARG A 4 -32.04 86.11 -42.05
C ARG A 4 -32.14 85.68 -43.52
N SER A 5 -31.01 85.68 -44.21
CA SER A 5 -30.88 85.30 -45.61
C SER A 5 -31.40 83.88 -45.83
N ARG A 6 -32.14 83.65 -46.92
CA ARG A 6 -32.74 82.35 -47.29
C ARG A 6 -31.71 81.22 -47.35
N LEU A 7 -30.45 81.54 -47.69
CA LEU A 7 -29.32 80.61 -47.68
C LEU A 7 -28.95 80.08 -46.29
N SER A 8 -29.08 80.90 -45.23
CA SER A 8 -28.77 80.47 -43.85
C SER A 8 -29.78 79.46 -43.30
N ARG A 9 -31.07 79.62 -43.66
CA ARG A 9 -32.13 78.67 -43.27
C ARG A 9 -31.98 77.31 -43.92
N GLN A 10 -31.42 77.24 -45.13
CA GLN A 10 -31.18 75.98 -45.84
C GLN A 10 -29.98 75.23 -45.24
N ARG A 11 -28.94 75.94 -44.77
CA ARG A 11 -27.77 75.36 -44.09
C ARG A 11 -28.12 74.82 -42.70
N ASP A 12 -28.93 75.56 -41.93
CA ASP A 12 -29.44 75.08 -40.62
C ASP A 12 -30.31 73.83 -40.76
N LYS A 13 -31.10 73.73 -41.83
CA LYS A 13 -31.94 72.55 -42.10
C LYS A 13 -31.11 71.34 -42.52
N SER A 14 -30.04 71.54 -43.30
CA SER A 14 -29.11 70.48 -43.70
C SER A 14 -28.28 69.98 -42.51
N ASN A 15 -27.75 70.88 -41.69
CA ASN A 15 -26.93 70.51 -40.53
C ASN A 15 -27.74 69.77 -39.47
N LYS A 16 -29.00 70.20 -39.21
CA LYS A 16 -29.91 69.47 -38.33
C LYS A 16 -30.23 68.07 -38.85
N LYS A 17 -30.44 67.92 -40.17
CA LYS A 17 -30.67 66.61 -40.79
C LYS A 17 -29.47 65.68 -40.62
N THR A 18 -28.24 66.19 -40.81
CA THR A 18 -27.02 65.40 -40.62
C THR A 18 -26.81 64.98 -39.17
N ILE A 19 -27.07 65.88 -38.20
CA ILE A 19 -26.95 65.56 -36.76
C ILE A 19 -28.00 64.49 -36.37
N ILE A 20 -29.26 64.66 -36.77
CA ILE A 20 -30.31 63.67 -36.50
C ILE A 20 -29.96 62.31 -37.11
N LEU A 21 -29.46 62.29 -38.36
CA LEU A 21 -29.04 61.06 -39.03
C LEU A 21 -27.87 60.37 -38.31
N SER A 22 -26.90 61.15 -37.79
CA SER A 22 -25.78 60.60 -37.01
C SER A 22 -26.22 60.02 -35.66
N ILE A 23 -27.16 60.65 -34.96
CA ILE A 23 -27.70 60.15 -33.69
C ILE A 23 -28.48 58.84 -33.93
N ILE A 24 -29.31 58.79 -34.97
CA ILE A 24 -30.04 57.57 -35.36
C ILE A 24 -29.04 56.46 -35.72
N GLY A 25 -27.96 56.78 -36.44
CA GLY A 25 -26.90 55.84 -36.76
C GLY A 25 -26.23 55.27 -35.51
N ILE A 26 -25.87 56.12 -34.55
CA ILE A 26 -25.27 55.68 -33.27
C ILE A 26 -26.24 54.80 -32.48
N ILE A 27 -27.52 55.18 -32.38
CA ILE A 27 -28.54 54.38 -31.70
C ILE A 27 -28.74 53.03 -32.40
N PHE A 28 -28.71 53.00 -33.73
CA PHE A 28 -28.83 51.77 -34.51
C PHE A 28 -27.63 50.83 -34.29
N VAL A 29 -26.40 51.37 -34.23
CA VAL A 29 -25.20 50.60 -33.89
C VAL A 29 -25.26 50.08 -32.45
N LEU A 30 -25.68 50.91 -31.49
CA LEU A 30 -25.88 50.48 -30.11
C LEU A 30 -26.96 49.40 -29.99
N PHE A 31 -28.04 49.50 -30.76
CA PHE A 31 -29.09 48.48 -30.82
C PHE A 31 -28.56 47.15 -31.39
N ILE A 32 -27.73 47.20 -32.44
CA ILE A 32 -27.07 46.01 -32.98
C ILE A 32 -26.10 45.41 -31.94
N LEU A 33 -25.31 46.23 -31.26
CA LEU A 33 -24.41 45.75 -30.20
C LEU A 33 -25.15 45.17 -29.01
N PHE A 34 -26.27 45.77 -28.60
CA PHE A 34 -27.07 45.25 -27.50
C PHE A 34 -27.78 43.95 -27.90
N LYS A 35 -28.37 43.91 -29.09
CA LYS A 35 -29.15 42.76 -29.57
C LYS A 35 -28.27 41.58 -29.99
N PHE A 36 -27.16 41.82 -30.68
CA PHE A 36 -26.29 40.80 -31.25
C PHE A 36 -24.92 40.71 -30.58
N GLY A 37 -24.43 41.81 -30.00
CA GLY A 37 -23.09 41.85 -29.40
C GLY A 37 -23.00 41.03 -28.11
N LEU A 38 -24.05 40.98 -27.29
CA LEU A 38 -24.04 40.18 -26.05
C LEU A 38 -23.95 38.67 -26.35
N GLU A 39 -24.76 38.19 -27.29
CA GLU A 39 -24.77 36.79 -27.74
C GLU A 39 -23.47 36.43 -28.47
N SER A 40 -22.94 37.36 -29.26
CA SER A 40 -21.62 37.22 -29.89
C SER A 40 -20.48 37.18 -28.88
N LEU A 41 -20.56 37.92 -27.76
CA LEU A 41 -19.57 37.87 -26.68
C LEU A 41 -19.54 36.49 -25.99
N ILE A 42 -20.70 35.86 -25.79
CA ILE A 42 -20.79 34.51 -25.21
C ILE A 42 -20.15 33.49 -26.14
N ASN A 43 -20.47 33.55 -27.44
CA ASN A 43 -19.89 32.64 -28.43
C ASN A 43 -18.38 32.89 -28.64
N PHE A 44 -17.94 34.15 -28.60
CA PHE A 44 -16.53 34.51 -28.65
C PHE A 44 -15.78 34.08 -27.38
N SER A 45 -16.41 34.16 -26.21
CA SER A 45 -15.88 33.61 -24.95
C SER A 45 -15.73 32.10 -25.01
N LEU A 46 -16.67 31.38 -25.63
CA LEU A 46 -16.59 29.93 -25.82
C LEU A 46 -15.52 29.54 -26.86
N PHE A 47 -15.36 30.34 -27.92
CA PHE A 47 -14.31 30.15 -28.92
C PHE A 47 -12.91 30.46 -28.38
N LEU A 48 -12.75 31.52 -27.57
CA LEU A 48 -11.51 31.82 -26.83
C LEU A 48 -11.27 30.82 -25.68
N SER A 49 -12.33 30.27 -25.09
CA SER A 49 -12.27 29.12 -24.17
C SER A 49 -11.98 27.80 -24.90
N GLY A 50 -11.84 27.83 -26.23
CA GLY A 50 -11.30 26.76 -27.04
C GLY A 50 -9.94 26.33 -26.52
N ASN A 51 -9.99 25.26 -25.71
CA ASN A 51 -8.88 24.60 -25.01
C ASN A 51 -8.47 25.16 -23.64
N ASN A 52 -9.45 25.48 -22.77
CA ASN A 52 -9.50 25.01 -21.37
C ASN A 52 -10.71 25.60 -20.60
N SER A 53 -11.40 24.73 -19.86
CA SER A 53 -12.37 25.02 -18.79
C SER A 53 -13.76 25.57 -19.16
N THR A 54 -14.62 24.68 -19.61
CA THR A 54 -15.98 24.57 -19.07
C THR A 54 -16.32 23.10 -18.88
N GLU A 55 -15.51 22.42 -18.06
CA GLU A 55 -16.14 21.44 -17.18
C GLU A 55 -17.12 22.25 -16.33
N ASN A 56 -18.41 22.07 -16.60
CA ASN A 56 -19.39 22.14 -15.54
C ASN A 56 -18.94 21.13 -14.47
N SER A 57 -18.07 21.56 -13.57
CA SER A 57 -17.99 21.03 -12.22
C SER A 57 -19.29 21.44 -11.52
N SER A 58 -20.41 20.91 -12.03
CA SER A 58 -21.34 20.27 -11.15
C SER A 58 -20.48 19.55 -10.11
N LEU A 59 -20.47 20.07 -8.89
CA LEU A 59 -20.37 19.22 -7.73
C LEU A 59 -21.59 18.29 -7.81
N LYS A 60 -21.58 17.37 -8.78
CA LYS A 60 -22.04 16.02 -8.55
C LYS A 60 -21.26 15.66 -7.30
N ASN A 61 -21.92 15.79 -6.16
CA ASN A 61 -21.66 15.01 -5.00
C ASN A 61 -20.80 13.81 -5.39
N LYS A 62 -19.49 13.85 -5.11
CA LYS A 62 -18.66 12.65 -5.06
C LYS A 62 -19.08 11.88 -3.81
N THR A 63 -20.39 11.66 -3.66
CA THR A 63 -21.02 10.82 -2.64
C THR A 63 -20.89 9.40 -3.16
N GLY A 64 -19.66 8.91 -3.06
CA GLY A 64 -19.32 7.54 -3.37
C GLY A 64 -17.91 7.20 -2.92
N TYR A 65 -17.32 7.97 -2.01
CA TYR A 65 -16.13 7.49 -1.33
C TYR A 65 -16.53 6.28 -0.49
N VAL A 66 -15.85 5.15 -0.72
CA VAL A 66 -15.96 3.95 0.09
C VAL A 66 -14.61 3.78 0.76
N SER A 67 -14.61 3.80 2.09
CA SER A 67 -13.41 3.58 2.87
C SER A 67 -12.84 2.19 2.58
N PRO A 68 -11.51 2.06 2.41
CA PRO A 68 -10.89 0.76 2.26
C PRO A 68 -11.11 -0.10 3.52
N PRO A 69 -11.04 -1.43 3.40
CA PRO A 69 -11.01 -2.30 4.56
C PRO A 69 -9.67 -2.14 5.30
N VAL A 70 -9.64 -2.56 6.56
CA VAL A 70 -8.42 -2.66 7.37
C VAL A 70 -8.22 -4.12 7.72
N LEU A 71 -7.05 -4.66 7.39
CA LEU A 71 -6.67 -6.03 7.76
C LEU A 71 -6.11 -6.06 9.18
N ASP A 72 -6.45 -7.11 9.91
CA ASP A 72 -5.84 -7.42 11.20
C ASP A 72 -4.37 -7.84 11.00
N PRO A 73 -3.50 -7.67 12.03
CA PRO A 73 -2.11 -8.10 11.94
C PRO A 73 -1.95 -9.57 11.55
N LEU A 74 -1.12 -9.81 10.53
CA LEU A 74 -0.71 -11.15 10.11
C LEU A 74 0.71 -11.48 10.59
N PRO A 75 1.05 -12.76 10.77
CA PRO A 75 2.41 -13.16 11.12
C PRO A 75 3.38 -12.79 9.99
N VAL A 76 4.63 -12.48 10.36
CA VAL A 76 5.68 -12.18 9.37
C VAL A 76 6.11 -13.42 8.57
N ALA A 77 5.98 -14.61 9.15
CA ALA A 77 6.29 -15.88 8.53
C ALA A 77 5.42 -17.02 9.11
N THR A 78 5.24 -18.09 8.35
CA THR A 78 4.47 -19.28 8.75
C THR A 78 5.00 -20.53 8.05
N ASN A 79 4.90 -21.68 8.73
CA ASN A 79 5.15 -23.00 8.14
C ASN A 79 3.90 -23.69 7.60
N SER A 80 2.72 -23.07 7.76
CA SER A 80 1.47 -23.53 7.18
C SER A 80 1.17 -22.77 5.91
N ALA A 81 0.86 -23.50 4.83
CA ALA A 81 0.33 -22.90 3.61
C ALA A 81 -1.02 -22.20 3.87
N ARG A 82 -1.85 -22.77 4.74
CA ARG A 82 -3.16 -22.20 5.07
C ARG A 82 -3.00 -21.02 6.02
N ILE A 83 -3.63 -19.91 5.69
CA ILE A 83 -3.69 -18.70 6.51
C ILE A 83 -5.14 -18.22 6.66
N VAL A 84 -5.45 -17.68 7.84
CA VAL A 84 -6.70 -16.97 8.10
C VAL A 84 -6.41 -15.47 8.01
N ILE A 85 -7.18 -14.76 7.19
CA ILE A 85 -7.02 -13.32 6.97
C ILE A 85 -8.31 -12.65 7.40
N SER A 86 -8.23 -11.85 8.46
CA SER A 86 -9.38 -11.15 9.04
C SER A 86 -9.20 -9.64 9.00
N GLY A 87 -10.29 -8.91 9.20
CA GLY A 87 -10.25 -7.47 9.24
C GLY A 87 -11.63 -6.84 9.42
N ILE A 88 -11.64 -5.51 9.32
CA ILE A 88 -12.83 -4.69 9.50
C ILE A 88 -13.05 -3.82 8.26
N ALA A 89 -14.30 -3.73 7.84
CA ALA A 89 -14.78 -2.84 6.80
C ALA A 89 -16.11 -2.22 7.23
N LYS A 90 -16.70 -1.38 6.37
CA LYS A 90 -18.10 -0.97 6.55
C LYS A 90 -18.99 -2.21 6.45
N LYS A 91 -20.04 -2.30 7.27
CA LYS A 91 -20.99 -3.42 7.29
C LYS A 91 -21.64 -3.68 5.92
N ASP A 92 -21.98 -4.95 5.68
CA ASP A 92 -22.68 -5.42 4.49
C ASP A 92 -21.99 -4.99 3.18
N LYS A 93 -20.66 -5.04 3.16
CA LYS A 93 -19.83 -4.70 1.99
C LYS A 93 -19.08 -5.91 1.48
N THR A 94 -19.05 -6.07 0.17
CA THR A 94 -18.23 -7.09 -0.48
C THR A 94 -16.77 -6.68 -0.45
N ILE A 95 -15.94 -7.52 0.15
CA ILE A 95 -14.49 -7.36 0.28
C ILE A 95 -13.83 -8.26 -0.75
N ILE A 96 -12.86 -7.73 -1.49
CA ILE A 96 -12.09 -8.48 -2.48
C ILE A 96 -10.67 -8.65 -1.95
N LEU A 97 -10.23 -9.89 -1.80
CA LEU A 97 -8.90 -10.23 -1.33
C LEU A 97 -7.93 -10.34 -2.51
N TYR A 98 -6.75 -9.76 -2.32
CA TYR A 98 -5.62 -9.86 -3.24
C TYR A 98 -4.43 -10.51 -2.53
N ILE A 99 -3.86 -11.53 -3.17
CA ILE A 99 -2.55 -12.08 -2.81
C ILE A 99 -1.65 -11.93 -4.02
N ASN A 100 -0.47 -11.35 -3.83
CA ASN A 100 0.50 -11.06 -4.89
C ASN A 100 -0.11 -10.22 -6.04
N LYS A 101 -0.97 -9.25 -5.69
CA LYS A 101 -1.70 -8.35 -6.60
C LYS A 101 -2.72 -9.04 -7.53
N LEU A 102 -2.97 -10.34 -7.34
CA LEU A 102 -3.99 -11.08 -8.06
C LEU A 102 -5.24 -11.21 -7.19
N ARG A 103 -6.42 -11.05 -7.79
CA ARG A 103 -7.69 -11.34 -7.11
C ARG A 103 -7.73 -12.82 -6.75
N ARG A 104 -7.92 -13.12 -5.48
CA ARG A 104 -7.96 -14.48 -4.95
C ARG A 104 -9.36 -14.91 -4.62
N ASP A 105 -10.03 -14.11 -3.82
CA ASP A 105 -11.35 -14.44 -3.29
C ASP A 105 -12.13 -13.17 -2.95
N ASN A 106 -13.42 -13.32 -2.63
CA ASN A 106 -14.25 -12.25 -2.10
C ASN A 106 -15.20 -12.79 -1.02
N THR A 107 -15.51 -11.94 -0.05
CA THR A 107 -16.46 -12.23 1.02
C THR A 107 -17.30 -11.00 1.32
N THR A 108 -18.25 -11.09 2.23
CA THR A 108 -19.03 -9.93 2.68
C THR A 108 -18.78 -9.69 4.16
N SER A 109 -18.59 -8.42 4.54
CA SER A 109 -18.50 -8.02 5.94
C SER A 109 -19.85 -8.18 6.65
N ASP A 110 -19.82 -8.64 7.90
CA ASP A 110 -21.02 -8.85 8.72
C ASP A 110 -21.64 -7.53 9.23
N SER A 111 -22.65 -7.64 10.10
CA SER A 111 -23.34 -6.49 10.70
C SER A 111 -22.44 -5.60 11.55
N ASP A 112 -21.36 -6.17 12.09
CA ASP A 112 -20.34 -5.47 12.87
C ASP A 112 -19.19 -4.97 11.99
N GLY A 113 -19.24 -5.26 10.69
CA GLY A 113 -18.22 -4.89 9.71
C GLY A 113 -17.04 -5.85 9.64
N LYS A 114 -17.06 -6.98 10.35
CA LYS A 114 -15.95 -7.95 10.33
C LYS A 114 -16.04 -8.86 9.12
N PHE A 115 -14.89 -9.28 8.63
CA PHE A 115 -14.79 -10.28 7.56
C PHE A 115 -13.64 -11.24 7.84
N THR A 116 -13.67 -12.40 7.20
CA THR A 116 -12.60 -13.40 7.29
C THR A 116 -12.51 -14.18 5.97
N PHE A 117 -11.28 -14.49 5.59
CA PHE A 117 -10.90 -15.35 4.47
C PHE A 117 -10.05 -16.50 4.98
N GLU A 118 -10.11 -17.63 4.29
CA GLU A 118 -9.19 -18.75 4.48
C GLU A 118 -8.54 -19.07 3.14
N GLU A 119 -7.23 -18.83 3.04
CA GLU A 119 -6.50 -18.94 1.79
C GLU A 119 -5.25 -19.79 1.93
N ASN A 120 -4.72 -20.24 0.79
CA ASN A 120 -3.42 -20.91 0.70
C ASN A 120 -2.36 -19.96 0.14
N LEU A 121 -1.26 -19.84 0.87
CA LEU A 121 -0.07 -19.10 0.49
C LEU A 121 0.77 -19.89 -0.52
N SER A 122 1.43 -19.15 -1.41
CA SER A 122 2.47 -19.69 -2.29
C SER A 122 3.80 -19.70 -1.55
N LYS A 123 4.70 -20.64 -1.87
CA LYS A 123 6.02 -20.70 -1.22
C LYS A 123 6.79 -19.39 -1.44
N GLY A 124 7.44 -18.89 -0.39
CA GLY A 124 8.12 -17.60 -0.39
C GLY A 124 7.23 -16.47 0.13
N GLU A 125 7.51 -15.24 -0.30
CA GLU A 125 6.78 -14.06 0.16
C GLU A 125 5.39 -13.95 -0.48
N ASN A 126 4.39 -13.60 0.33
CA ASN A 126 3.02 -13.36 -0.11
C ASN A 126 2.56 -11.98 0.33
N LEU A 127 2.31 -11.08 -0.62
CA LEU A 127 1.78 -9.74 -0.36
C LEU A 127 0.25 -9.80 -0.29
N ILE A 128 -0.31 -9.53 0.89
CA ILE A 128 -1.74 -9.64 1.19
C ILE A 128 -2.31 -8.24 1.38
N GLN A 129 -3.39 -7.94 0.65
CA GLN A 129 -4.14 -6.68 0.74
C GLN A 129 -5.59 -6.91 0.28
N ALA A 130 -6.51 -6.01 0.62
CA ALA A 130 -7.91 -6.12 0.25
C ALA A 130 -8.50 -4.79 -0.20
N THR A 131 -9.60 -4.84 -0.93
CA THR A 131 -10.42 -3.67 -1.31
C THR A 131 -11.88 -3.93 -0.96
N VAL A 132 -12.70 -2.89 -0.99
CA VAL A 132 -14.16 -3.01 -0.94
C VAL A 132 -14.72 -2.77 -2.34
N LYS A 133 -15.59 -3.67 -2.81
CA LYS A 133 -16.33 -3.49 -4.06
C LYS A 133 -17.35 -2.37 -3.91
N LYS A 134 -17.37 -1.48 -4.88
CA LYS A 134 -18.29 -0.34 -5.00
C LYS A 134 -18.90 -0.33 -6.40
N ASP A 135 -20.09 -0.92 -6.54
CA ASP A 135 -20.76 -1.08 -7.83
C ASP A 135 -19.81 -1.77 -8.84
N ASP A 136 -19.43 -1.07 -9.90
CA ASP A 136 -18.45 -1.52 -10.91
C ASP A 136 -16.99 -1.15 -10.59
N ASN A 137 -16.75 -0.44 -9.48
CA ASN A 137 -15.43 0.03 -9.06
C ASN A 137 -15.01 -0.60 -7.72
N GLU A 138 -13.81 -0.26 -7.25
CA GLU A 138 -13.28 -0.66 -5.94
C GLU A 138 -12.80 0.56 -5.16
N SER A 139 -12.69 0.40 -3.84
CA SER A 139 -11.97 1.35 -2.99
C SER A 139 -10.47 1.33 -3.29
N ASP A 140 -9.73 2.22 -2.63
CA ASP A 140 -8.28 2.04 -2.47
C ASP A 140 -7.96 0.70 -1.77
N TYR A 141 -6.70 0.27 -1.83
CA TYR A 141 -6.22 -0.89 -1.08
C TYR A 141 -6.18 -0.61 0.43
N SER A 142 -6.35 -1.67 1.22
CA SER A 142 -6.11 -1.69 2.66
C SER A 142 -4.63 -1.46 3.01
N ASN A 143 -4.32 -1.47 4.32
CA ASN A 143 -2.98 -1.85 4.77
C ASN A 143 -2.60 -3.23 4.21
N PHE A 144 -1.31 -3.45 4.00
CA PHE A 144 -0.79 -4.70 3.46
C PHE A 144 0.10 -5.40 4.48
N TYR A 145 0.21 -6.72 4.32
CA TYR A 145 1.18 -7.55 5.03
C TYR A 145 1.93 -8.42 4.03
N THR A 146 3.23 -8.60 4.25
CA THR A 146 4.02 -9.63 3.56
C THR A 146 4.22 -10.80 4.51
N VAL A 147 3.75 -11.97 4.11
CA VAL A 147 3.89 -13.21 4.88
C VAL A 147 4.82 -14.17 4.15
N LEU A 148 5.94 -14.54 4.77
CA LEU A 148 6.84 -15.57 4.27
C LEU A 148 6.27 -16.96 4.58
N TYR A 149 5.88 -17.70 3.54
CA TYR A 149 5.55 -19.12 3.69
C TYR A 149 6.78 -19.99 3.41
N GLN A 150 7.29 -20.63 4.47
CA GLN A 150 8.42 -21.55 4.43
C GLN A 150 8.11 -22.79 5.27
N ASN A 151 8.10 -23.97 4.66
CA ASN A 151 7.77 -25.24 5.31
C ASN A 151 8.96 -26.22 5.43
N SER A 152 10.17 -25.75 5.16
CA SER A 152 11.39 -26.55 5.27
C SER A 152 12.11 -26.20 6.56
N PRO A 153 12.50 -27.20 7.38
CA PRO A 153 13.34 -26.98 8.55
C PRO A 153 14.67 -26.30 8.21
N PRO A 154 15.21 -25.48 9.12
CA PRO A 154 16.50 -24.86 8.91
C PRO A 154 17.63 -25.90 8.91
N LYS A 155 18.69 -25.62 8.16
CA LYS A 155 19.93 -26.39 8.25
C LYS A 155 20.55 -26.23 9.62
N LEU A 156 21.13 -27.31 10.12
CA LEU A 156 21.89 -27.33 11.36
C LEU A 156 23.12 -28.20 11.18
N GLU A 157 24.28 -27.59 11.07
CA GLU A 157 25.58 -28.26 11.00
C GLU A 157 26.37 -28.00 12.27
N ILE A 158 26.97 -29.05 12.82
CA ILE A 158 27.81 -28.96 14.01
C ILE A 158 29.23 -29.20 13.52
N LEU A 159 30.09 -28.20 13.67
CA LEU A 159 31.49 -28.25 13.26
C LEU A 159 32.39 -28.73 14.41
N SER A 160 32.03 -28.37 15.64
CA SER A 160 32.70 -28.87 16.86
C SER A 160 31.75 -28.77 18.06
N PRO A 161 31.89 -29.65 19.06
CA PRO A 161 32.71 -30.86 19.05
C PRO A 161 32.12 -31.95 18.15
N SER A 162 32.95 -32.94 17.80
CA SER A 162 32.47 -34.18 17.17
C SER A 162 31.80 -35.10 18.19
N GLU A 163 30.94 -35.99 17.73
CA GLU A 163 30.37 -37.05 18.57
C GLU A 163 31.48 -37.85 19.28
N GLY A 164 31.33 -38.07 20.57
CA GLY A 164 32.27 -38.80 21.42
C GLY A 164 33.56 -38.04 21.77
N ALA A 165 33.64 -36.72 21.50
CA ALA A 165 34.81 -35.93 21.89
C ALA A 165 35.09 -36.06 23.40
N SER A 166 36.37 -36.17 23.74
CA SER A 166 36.82 -36.35 25.13
C SER A 166 37.62 -35.14 25.59
N TYR A 167 37.28 -34.64 26.77
CA TYR A 167 37.86 -33.48 27.42
C TYR A 167 38.56 -33.90 28.72
N LYS A 168 39.67 -33.24 29.06
CA LYS A 168 40.49 -33.55 30.24
C LYS A 168 40.46 -32.41 31.24
N LYS A 169 41.06 -32.60 32.42
CA LYS A 169 41.17 -31.62 33.51
C LYS A 169 41.33 -30.14 33.12
N GLU A 170 42.09 -29.86 32.07
CA GLU A 170 42.39 -28.52 31.58
C GLU A 170 41.19 -27.86 30.86
N ASP A 171 40.30 -28.67 30.29
CA ASP A 171 39.18 -28.27 29.43
C ASP A 171 37.82 -28.48 30.13
N LYS A 172 37.49 -27.61 31.09
CA LYS A 172 36.22 -27.68 31.86
C LYS A 172 34.98 -27.28 31.06
N SER A 173 35.14 -26.92 29.79
CA SER A 173 34.06 -26.47 28.93
C SER A 173 34.30 -26.90 27.49
N ALA A 174 33.23 -27.27 26.80
CA ALA A 174 33.24 -27.46 25.36
C ALA A 174 32.84 -26.15 24.66
N GLN A 175 33.60 -25.78 23.63
CA GLN A 175 33.14 -24.78 22.67
C GLN A 175 32.34 -25.49 21.57
N ILE A 176 31.06 -25.18 21.48
CA ILE A 176 30.20 -25.68 20.42
C ILE A 176 30.22 -24.64 19.30
N ASN A 177 30.66 -25.04 18.11
CA ASN A 177 30.59 -24.22 16.91
C ASN A 177 29.81 -24.97 15.83
N GLY A 178 29.05 -24.23 15.04
CA GLY A 178 28.34 -24.79 13.91
C GLY A 178 27.81 -23.71 12.96
N GLN A 179 27.03 -24.13 11.98
CA GLN A 179 26.44 -23.25 10.99
C GLN A 179 24.94 -23.54 10.81
N THR A 180 24.17 -22.51 10.49
CA THR A 180 22.73 -22.61 10.22
C THR A 180 22.30 -21.68 9.08
N ASP A 181 21.01 -21.66 8.75
CA ASP A 181 20.46 -20.73 7.76
C ASP A 181 20.23 -19.33 8.37
N ALA A 182 20.08 -18.32 7.53
CA ALA A 182 19.80 -16.95 7.98
C ALA A 182 18.44 -16.82 8.69
N GLY A 183 18.38 -15.94 9.69
CA GLY A 183 17.16 -15.69 10.46
C GLY A 183 16.76 -16.82 11.41
N VAL A 184 17.66 -17.78 11.65
CA VAL A 184 17.45 -18.89 12.58
C VAL A 184 17.91 -18.50 13.97
N THR A 185 17.21 -19.00 14.99
CA THR A 185 17.63 -18.95 16.39
C THR A 185 18.16 -20.31 16.82
N ILE A 186 19.32 -20.34 17.46
CA ILE A 186 19.96 -21.56 17.98
C ILE A 186 19.89 -21.57 19.50
N THR A 187 19.53 -22.73 20.05
CA THR A 187 19.63 -23.01 21.49
C THR A 187 20.44 -24.27 21.74
N ILE A 188 21.26 -24.26 22.78
CA ILE A 188 22.08 -25.37 23.26
C ILE A 188 21.70 -25.67 24.70
N ASN A 189 21.16 -26.87 24.94
CA ASN A 189 20.56 -27.25 26.21
C ASN A 189 19.54 -26.21 26.75
N GLY A 190 18.84 -25.54 25.83
CA GLY A 190 17.83 -24.51 26.14
C GLY A 190 18.38 -23.08 26.26
N PHE A 191 19.69 -22.87 26.20
CA PHE A 191 20.31 -21.54 26.25
C PHE A 191 20.61 -21.01 24.85
N PHE A 192 20.38 -19.72 24.60
CA PHE A 192 20.65 -19.12 23.29
C PHE A 192 22.15 -19.11 22.97
N ALA A 193 22.49 -19.54 21.75
CA ALA A 193 23.83 -19.37 21.19
C ALA A 193 23.92 -18.02 20.44
N VAL A 194 25.12 -17.45 20.38
CA VAL A 194 25.38 -16.26 19.57
C VAL A 194 25.55 -16.70 18.12
N ILE A 195 24.98 -15.96 17.18
CA ILE A 195 25.09 -16.18 15.73
C ILE A 195 25.70 -14.92 15.12
N ASP A 196 26.72 -15.09 14.28
CA ASP A 196 27.35 -13.99 13.54
C ASP A 196 26.65 -13.70 12.20
N ASP A 197 27.14 -12.69 11.47
CA ASP A 197 26.59 -12.28 10.17
C ASP A 197 26.80 -13.32 9.07
N GLU A 198 27.68 -14.31 9.29
CA GLU A 198 27.98 -15.42 8.38
C GLU A 198 27.15 -16.68 8.73
N ASN A 199 26.24 -16.57 9.70
CA ASN A 199 25.39 -17.64 10.24
C ASN A 199 26.15 -18.76 10.94
N ASN A 200 27.36 -18.49 11.42
CA ASN A 200 28.05 -19.37 12.35
C ASN A 200 27.53 -19.11 13.75
N PHE A 201 27.21 -20.18 14.47
CA PHE A 201 26.83 -20.10 15.86
C PHE A 201 27.94 -20.60 16.77
N SER A 202 28.09 -19.95 17.93
CA SER A 202 29.04 -20.37 18.96
C SER A 202 28.45 -20.27 20.37
N TYR A 203 28.83 -21.21 21.22
CA TYR A 203 28.45 -21.25 22.62
C TYR A 203 29.49 -22.02 23.44
N ILE A 204 29.78 -21.55 24.65
CA ILE A 204 30.67 -22.24 25.59
C ILE A 204 29.81 -22.96 26.63
N LEU A 205 29.83 -24.29 26.61
CA LEU A 205 29.09 -25.14 27.53
C LEU A 205 30.03 -25.68 28.62
N PRO A 206 29.79 -25.36 29.90
CA PRO A 206 30.46 -26.02 31.02
C PRO A 206 30.17 -27.53 31.03
N LEU A 207 31.20 -28.34 31.22
CA LEU A 207 31.08 -29.80 31.25
C LEU A 207 30.98 -30.31 32.70
N HIS A 208 30.23 -31.39 32.87
CA HIS A 208 30.15 -32.17 34.09
C HIS A 208 30.99 -33.46 33.98
N ASP A 209 31.44 -34.01 35.10
CA ASP A 209 32.20 -35.26 35.11
C ASP A 209 31.43 -36.40 34.43
N GLY A 210 32.10 -37.11 33.52
CA GLY A 210 31.52 -38.20 32.74
C GLY A 210 30.85 -37.72 31.45
N ASP A 211 29.76 -38.37 31.09
CA ASP A 211 29.07 -38.13 29.82
C ASP A 211 28.19 -36.88 29.88
N ASN A 212 28.36 -36.01 28.90
CA ASN A 212 27.59 -34.78 28.70
C ASN A 212 26.79 -34.91 27.41
N GLU A 213 25.46 -34.87 27.55
CA GLU A 213 24.56 -34.79 26.40
C GLU A 213 24.31 -33.32 26.04
N ILE A 214 24.59 -32.97 24.79
CA ILE A 214 24.45 -31.62 24.25
C ILE A 214 23.35 -31.67 23.20
N LYS A 215 22.22 -31.03 23.51
CA LYS A 215 21.07 -30.88 22.61
C LYS A 215 21.14 -29.50 21.95
N ILE A 216 21.29 -29.48 20.63
CA ILE A 216 21.30 -28.28 19.81
C ILE A 216 19.99 -28.21 19.03
N LYS A 217 19.27 -27.09 19.13
CA LYS A 217 18.02 -26.85 18.44
C LYS A 217 18.08 -25.56 17.63
N ALA A 218 17.77 -25.66 16.35
CA ALA A 218 17.57 -24.57 15.42
C ALA A 218 16.07 -24.32 15.20
N VAL A 219 15.64 -23.06 15.22
CA VAL A 219 14.26 -22.63 14.95
C VAL A 219 14.26 -21.45 13.99
N ASP A 220 13.58 -21.55 12.86
CA ASP A 220 13.45 -20.44 11.90
C ASP A 220 12.29 -19.49 12.24
N GLN A 221 12.18 -18.39 11.49
CA GLN A 221 11.12 -17.38 11.68
C GLN A 221 9.71 -17.91 11.43
N ALA A 222 9.57 -18.95 10.59
CA ALA A 222 8.30 -19.62 10.28
C ALA A 222 7.91 -20.66 11.34
N GLY A 223 8.77 -20.91 12.33
CA GLY A 223 8.59 -21.90 13.40
C GLY A 223 9.00 -23.32 13.03
N ASN A 224 9.69 -23.54 11.90
CA ASN A 224 10.26 -24.85 11.60
C ASN A 224 11.48 -25.12 12.49
N THR A 225 11.67 -26.38 12.87
CA THR A 225 12.71 -26.76 13.84
C THR A 225 13.58 -27.91 13.34
N THR A 226 14.87 -27.83 13.63
CA THR A 226 15.82 -28.94 13.47
C THR A 226 16.54 -29.16 14.80
N GLU A 227 16.60 -30.40 15.28
CA GLU A 227 17.27 -30.76 16.53
C GLU A 227 18.36 -31.81 16.26
N LYS A 228 19.51 -31.64 16.90
CA LYS A 228 20.61 -32.61 16.92
C LYS A 228 21.10 -32.79 18.35
N THR A 229 21.50 -34.00 18.68
CA THR A 229 22.12 -34.32 19.97
C THR A 229 23.50 -34.88 19.71
N ILE A 230 24.49 -34.39 20.45
CA ILE A 230 25.83 -34.97 20.48
C ILE A 230 26.21 -35.32 21.92
N LYS A 231 27.06 -36.33 22.08
CA LYS A 231 27.62 -36.71 23.38
C LYS A 231 29.11 -36.44 23.43
N VAL A 232 29.58 -35.90 24.55
CA VAL A 232 31.00 -35.72 24.84
C VAL A 232 31.31 -36.25 26.23
N ASN A 233 32.53 -36.67 26.48
CA ASN A 233 32.97 -37.15 27.78
C ASN A 233 33.97 -36.17 28.41
N TYR A 234 33.83 -35.89 29.69
CA TYR A 234 34.79 -35.11 30.47
C TYR A 234 35.37 -35.97 31.59
N SER A 235 36.70 -36.07 31.61
CA SER A 235 37.47 -36.83 32.61
C SER A 235 38.47 -35.89 33.31
N PRO A 236 38.16 -35.41 34.54
CA PRO A 236 38.98 -34.44 35.28
C PRO A 236 40.33 -34.98 35.81
#